data_AF-A0A4V1DHU4-F1
#
_entry.id   AF-A0A4V1DHU4-F1
#
_cell.length_a   1.000
_cell.length_b   1.000
_cell.length_c   1.000
_cell.angle_alpha   90.00
_cell.angle_beta   90.00
_cell.angle_gamma   90.00
#
_symmetry.space_group_name_H-M   'P 1'
#
loop_
_entity.id
_entity.type
_entity.pdbx_description
1 polymer ?
#
loop_
_entity_poly.entity_id
_entity_poly.type
_entity_poly.pdbx_seq_one_letter_code
_entity_poly.pdbx_strand_id
1 'polypeptide(L)' 'MGGPLHLVGLTGDGCRIARDGAGGYVVNHAEVDGAWQRVANLPAAYAVCERFNQRDVVPLPRRREQA' A
#
# COMPACT_ATOMS: atom_id res chain seq x y z
N MET A 1 -7.66 -2.33 16.33
CA MET A 1 -8.28 -3.11 15.23
C MET A 1 -7.45 -4.36 15.03
N GLY A 2 -7.88 -5.52 15.54
CA GLY A 2 -7.06 -6.74 15.65
C GLY A 2 -7.82 -8.01 15.26
N GLY A 3 -8.66 -7.94 14.24
CA GLY A 3 -9.28 -9.13 13.65
C GLY A 3 -8.31 -9.88 12.73
N PRO A 4 -8.59 -11.16 12.41
CA PRO A 4 -7.79 -11.91 11.44
C PRO A 4 -7.87 -11.22 10.06
N LEU A 5 -6.72 -10.74 9.58
CA LEU A 5 -6.58 -10.23 8.22
C LEU A 5 -6.36 -11.40 7.27
N HIS A 6 -7.21 -11.53 6.27
CA HIS A 6 -7.05 -12.53 5.23
C HIS A 6 -6.30 -11.92 4.06
N LEU A 7 -5.06 -12.34 3.82
CA LEU A 7 -4.29 -11.90 2.66
C LEU A 7 -5.00 -12.35 1.38
N VAL A 8 -5.32 -11.40 0.50
CA VAL A 8 -6.02 -11.66 -0.77
C VAL A 8 -5.14 -11.39 -1.99
N GLY A 9 -4.07 -10.60 -1.84
CA GLY A 9 -3.16 -10.30 -2.94
C GLY A 9 -1.82 -9.74 -2.46
N LEU A 10 -0.78 -10.03 -3.23
CA LEU A 10 0.57 -9.50 -3.06
C LEU A 10 1.06 -9.03 -4.44
N THR A 11 1.52 -7.77 -4.52
CA THR A 11 2.16 -7.24 -5.73
C THR A 11 3.67 -7.48 -5.69
N GLY A 12 4.31 -7.47 -6.87
CA GLY A 12 5.76 -7.68 -7.00
C GLY A 12 6.61 -6.66 -6.22
N ASP A 13 6.04 -5.47 -6.00
CA ASP A 13 6.70 -4.33 -5.33
C ASP A 13 6.54 -4.36 -3.79
N GLY A 14 5.93 -5.42 -3.23
CA GLY A 14 5.75 -5.58 -1.79
C GLY A 14 4.49 -4.93 -1.22
N CYS A 15 3.53 -4.56 -2.08
CA CYS A 15 2.20 -4.14 -1.63
C CYS A 15 1.34 -5.34 -1.26
N ARG A 16 0.85 -5.38 -0.02
CA ARG A 16 0.01 -6.44 0.54
C ARG A 16 -1.43 -5.96 0.63
N ILE A 17 -2.35 -6.73 0.07
CA ILE A 17 -3.79 -6.48 0.15
C ILE A 17 -4.40 -7.56 1.02
N ALA A 18 -5.11 -7.17 2.07
CA ALA A 18 -5.85 -8.06 2.94
C ALA A 18 -7.32 -7.66 3.08
N ARG A 19 -8.17 -8.64 3.38
CA ARG A 19 -9.57 -8.42 3.74
C ARG A 19 -9.70 -8.45 5.25
N ASP A 20 -10.34 -7.43 5.79
CA ASP A 20 -10.71 -7.33 7.20
C ASP A 20 -11.97 -8.18 7.48
N GLY A 21 -12.08 -8.68 8.72
CA GLY A 21 -13.20 -9.52 9.17
C GLY A 21 -14.57 -8.84 9.07
N ALA A 22 -14.65 -7.51 9.03
CA ALA A 22 -15.89 -6.76 8.79
C ALA A 22 -16.22 -6.60 7.29
N GLY A 23 -15.50 -7.28 6.39
CA GLY A 23 -15.72 -7.24 4.95
C GLY A 23 -15.04 -6.07 4.24
N GLY A 24 -14.25 -5.25 4.94
CA GLY A 24 -13.44 -4.20 4.35
C GLY A 24 -12.16 -4.71 3.70
N TYR A 25 -11.53 -3.88 2.88
CA TYR A 25 -10.20 -4.15 2.33
C TYR A 25 -9.18 -3.22 2.99
N VAL A 26 -7.98 -3.73 3.23
CA VAL A 26 -6.86 -2.99 3.77
C VAL A 26 -5.62 -3.25 2.93
N VAL A 27 -4.77 -2.25 2.80
CA VAL A 27 -3.54 -2.29 2.01
C VAL A 27 -2.37 -1.89 2.91
N ASN A 28 -1.26 -2.60 2.81
CA ASN A 28 0.00 -2.25 3.46
C ASN A 28 1.13 -2.29 2.44
N HIS A 29 1.95 -1.25 2.41
CA HIS A 29 3.14 -1.18 1.55
C HIS A 29 4.38 -1.43 2.41
N ALA A 30 5.33 -2.22 1.91
CA ALA A 30 6.56 -2.53 2.65
C ALA A 30 7.37 -1.27 3.01
N GLU A 31 7.33 -0.24 2.18
CA GLU A 31 8.02 1.04 2.43
C GLU A 31 7.28 1.99 3.38
N VAL A 32 5.97 1.75 3.59
CA VAL A 32 5.16 2.54 4.52
C VAL A 32 5.06 1.74 5.80
N ASP A 33 6.03 1.99 6.68
CA ASP A 33 6.21 1.27 7.94
C ASP A 33 4.92 1.30 8.78
N GLY A 34 4.32 0.12 8.97
CA GLY A 34 3.25 -0.15 9.95
C GLY A 34 1.82 0.30 9.62
N ALA A 35 1.57 1.10 8.58
CA ALA A 35 0.21 1.59 8.32
C ALA A 35 -0.57 0.66 7.36
N TRP A 36 -1.61 0.02 7.88
CA TRP A 36 -2.65 -0.61 7.06
C TRP A 36 -3.68 0.46 6.69
N GLN A 37 -3.80 0.79 5.40
CA GLN A 37 -4.77 1.73 4.88
C GLN A 37 -6.06 1.01 4.47
N ARG A 38 -7.20 1.41 5.05
CA ARG A 38 -8.51 0.89 4.66
C ARG A 38 -8.97 1.49 3.33
N VAL A 39 -9.52 0.64 2.46
CA VAL A 39 -10.05 1.01 1.15
C VAL A 39 -11.46 0.43 0.97
N ALA A 40 -12.23 1.06 0.08
CA ALA A 40 -13.65 0.75 -0.10
C ALA A 40 -13.92 -0.63 -0.72
N ASN A 41 -13.05 -1.08 -1.63
CA ASN A 41 -13.21 -2.32 -2.40
C ASN A 41 -11.85 -2.83 -2.92
N LEU A 42 -11.86 -4.05 -3.48
CA LEU A 42 -10.65 -4.68 -4.03
C LEU A 42 -10.01 -3.87 -5.18
N PRO A 43 -10.76 -3.33 -6.17
CA PRO A 43 -10.16 -2.48 -7.21
C PRO A 43 -9.45 -1.24 -6.64
N ALA A 44 -10.02 -0.59 -5.64
CA ALA A 44 -9.38 0.53 -4.95
C ALA A 44 -8.09 0.09 -4.24
N ALA A 45 -8.04 -1.15 -3.73
CA ALA A 45 -6.83 -1.71 -3.14
C ALA A 45 -5.69 -1.82 -4.15
N TYR A 46 -5.98 -2.34 -5.35
CA TYR A 46 -5.00 -2.40 -6.44
C TYR A 46 -4.58 -1.01 -6.91
N ALA A 47 -5.52 -0.07 -7.09
CA ALA A 47 -5.19 1.30 -7.47
C ALA A 47 -4.27 2.01 -6.46
N VAL A 48 -4.44 1.72 -5.17
CA VAL A 48 -3.54 2.21 -4.11
C VAL A 48 -2.14 1.60 -4.25
N CYS A 49 -2.04 0.30 -4.51
CA CYS A 49 -0.74 -0.35 -4.75
C CYS A 49 -0.04 0.22 -5.99
N GLU A 50 -0.74 0.42 -7.11
CA GLU A 50 -0.18 1.04 -8.32
C GLU A 50 0.36 2.45 -8.05
N ARG A 51 -0.34 3.24 -7.22
CA ARG A 51 0.11 4.58 -6.83
C ARG A 51 1.37 4.56 -5.98
N PHE A 52 1.53 3.57 -5.10
CA PHE A 52 2.78 3.42 -4.35
C PHE A 52 3.94 3.04 -5.26
N ASN A 53 3.72 2.15 -6.22
CA ASN A 53 4.72 1.81 -7.22
C ASN A 53 5.15 3.03 -8.07
N GLN A 54 4.19 3.84 -8.52
CA GLN A 54 4.50 5.08 -9.25
C GLN A 54 5.29 6.10 -8.42
N ARG A 55 5.13 6.10 -7.09
CA ARG A 55 5.89 6.99 -6.19
C ARG A 55 7.35 6.56 -6.06
N ASP A 56 7.64 5.27 -6.13
CA ASP A 56 9.02 4.75 -6.17
C ASP A 56 9.70 5.11 -7.49
N VAL A 57 8.97 5.01 -8.61
CA VAL A 57 9.48 5.30 -9.97
C VAL A 57 9.67 6.80 -10.24
N VAL A 58 9.12 7.71 -9.42
CA VAL A 58 9.45 9.14 -9.50
C VAL A 58 10.58 9.43 -8.53
N PRO A 59 11.86 9.39 -8.96
CA PRO A 59 12.93 9.92 -8.13
C PRO A 59 12.64 11.41 -7.94
N LEU A 60 12.22 11.80 -6.73
CA LEU A 60 12.26 13.21 -6.36
C LEU A 60 13.69 13.68 -6.63
N PRO A 61 13.91 14.76 -7.42
CA PRO A 61 15.25 15.30 -7.57
C PRO A 61 15.72 15.68 -6.18
N ARG A 62 16.73 14.96 -5.67
CA ARG A 62 17.47 15.37 -4.48
C ARG A 62 17.98 16.76 -4.79
N ARG A 63 17.35 17.79 -4.22
CA ARG A 63 17.90 19.14 -4.20
C ARG A 63 19.22 19.00 -3.46
N ARG A 64 20.32 18.87 -4.20
CA ARG A 64 21.66 19.14 -3.69
C ARG A 64 21.61 20.58 -3.20
N GLU A 65 21.49 20.76 -1.90
CA GLU A 65 21.95 21.98 -1.25
C GLU A 65 23.48 22.00 -1.44
N GLN A 66 23.89 22.56 -2.57
CA GLN A 66 25.23 23.09 -2.79
C GLN A 66 25.12 24.61 -2.66
N ALA A 67 25.66 25.14 -1.56
CA ALA A 67 26.49 26.35 -1.48
C ALA A 67 26.62 26.77 -0.01
#